data_AF-F2L509-F1
#
_entry.id   AF-F2L509-F1
#
_cell.length_a   1.000
_cell.length_b   1.000
_cell.length_c   1.000
_cell.angle_alpha   90.00
_cell.angle_beta   90.00
_cell.angle_gamma   90.00
#
_symmetry.space_group_name_H-M   'P 1'
#
loop_
_entity.id
_entity.type
_entity.pdbx_description
1 polymer ?
#
loop_
_entity_poly.entity_id
_entity_poly.type
_entity_poly.pdbx_seq_one_letter_code
_entity_poly.pdbx_strand_id
1 'polypeptide(L)'
;MLFEALLFLPMFVKHAWTAAFSPRGRYPAGVAAKAAALYEAAFYIWALTLGVFVPAVAAFAVIHLVGVPLYFGGYLARYSKYGKAYAVFEAAELIFLAALFLRLA
;
A
#
# COMPACT_ATOMS: atom_id res chain seq x y z
N MET A 1 -6.56 -9.77 17.93
CA MET A 1 -5.12 -9.88 17.60
C MET A 1 -4.83 -10.79 16.40
N LEU A 2 -5.29 -12.05 16.36
CA LEU A 2 -5.00 -12.95 15.21
C LEU A 2 -5.69 -12.48 13.91
N PHE A 3 -6.94 -12.00 14.00
CA PHE A 3 -7.70 -11.54 12.83
C PHE A 3 -7.06 -10.30 12.19
N GLU A 4 -6.62 -9.35 12.99
CA GLU A 4 -5.96 -8.12 12.57
C GLU A 4 -4.58 -8.42 11.95
N ALA A 5 -3.84 -9.37 12.52
CA ALA A 5 -2.59 -9.86 11.93
C ALA A 5 -2.81 -10.51 10.55
N LEU A 6 -3.90 -11.26 10.38
CA LEU A 6 -4.27 -11.86 9.09
C LEU A 6 -4.68 -10.81 8.06
N LEU A 7 -5.39 -9.75 8.46
CA LEU A 7 -5.73 -8.63 7.57
C LEU A 7 -4.49 -7.80 7.18
N PHE A 8 -3.50 -7.75 8.06
CA PHE A 8 -2.26 -7.00 7.88
C PHE A 8 -1.26 -7.72 6.96
N LEU A 9 -1.17 -9.06 7.04
CA LEU A 9 -0.12 -9.81 6.36
C LEU A 9 -0.08 -9.61 4.82
N PRO A 10 -1.21 -9.63 4.08
CA PRO A 10 -1.18 -9.39 2.63
C PRO A 10 -0.67 -7.98 2.28
N MET A 11 -1.04 -6.98 3.09
CA MET A 11 -0.57 -5.59 2.95
C MET A 11 0.94 -5.50 3.06
N PHE A 12 1.49 -6.10 4.11
CA PHE A 12 2.93 -6.14 4.36
C PHE A 12 3.69 -6.85 3.24
N VAL A 13 3.20 -8.02 2.82
CA VAL A 13 3.84 -8.83 1.76
C VAL A 13 3.85 -8.08 0.43
N LYS A 14 2.76 -7.42 0.06
CA LYS A 14 2.71 -6.62 -1.17
C LYS A 14 3.73 -5.48 -1.16
N HIS A 15 3.80 -4.72 -0.06
CA HIS A 15 4.70 -3.57 0.03
C HIS A 15 6.17 -4.02 0.06
N ALA A 16 6.47 -5.10 0.79
CA ALA A 16 7.80 -5.71 0.81
C ALA A 16 8.25 -6.17 -0.58
N TRP A 17 7.37 -6.87 -1.31
CA TRP A 17 7.63 -7.28 -2.68
C TRP A 17 7.87 -6.08 -3.59
N THR A 18 6.97 -5.10 -3.55
CA THR A 18 7.00 -3.95 -4.47
C THR A 18 8.23 -3.08 -4.23
N ALA A 19 8.59 -2.82 -2.97
CA ALA A 19 9.82 -2.11 -2.60
C ALA A 19 11.08 -2.85 -3.09
N ALA A 20 11.12 -4.18 -2.98
CA ALA A 20 12.28 -4.98 -3.39
C ALA A 20 12.43 -5.14 -4.91
N PHE A 21 11.32 -5.18 -5.65
CA PHE A 21 11.32 -5.57 -7.07
C PHE A 21 11.02 -4.44 -8.05
N SER A 22 10.38 -3.34 -7.64
CA SER A 22 10.12 -2.17 -8.50
C SER A 22 11.40 -1.52 -9.07
N PRO A 23 12.53 -1.42 -8.34
CA PRO A 23 13.78 -0.90 -8.91
C PRO A 23 14.32 -1.73 -10.09
N ARG A 24 13.86 -2.99 -10.23
CA ARG A 24 14.19 -3.90 -11.33
C ARG A 24 13.17 -3.87 -12.46
N GLY A 25 12.24 -2.89 -12.45
CA GLY A 25 11.18 -2.75 -13.45
C GLY A 25 10.01 -3.72 -13.30
N ARG A 26 9.90 -4.44 -12.17
CA ARG A 26 8.82 -5.39 -11.91
C ARG A 26 7.70 -4.71 -11.13
N TYR A 27 6.55 -4.52 -11.76
CA TYR A 27 5.37 -3.88 -11.16
C TYR A 27 4.15 -4.80 -11.25
N PRO A 28 3.23 -4.73 -10.27
CA PRO A 28 1.88 -5.23 -10.46
C PRO A 28 1.25 -4.55 -11.69
N ALA A 29 0.54 -5.31 -12.51
CA ALA A 29 -0.15 -4.80 -13.68
C ALA A 29 -1.52 -5.47 -13.87
N GLY A 30 -2.33 -4.91 -14.76
CA GLY A 30 -3.62 -5.48 -15.14
C GLY A 30 -4.59 -5.60 -13.96
N VAL A 31 -5.30 -6.72 -13.89
CA VAL A 31 -6.31 -6.98 -12.83
C VAL A 31 -5.67 -7.01 -11.44
N ALA A 32 -4.44 -7.55 -11.32
CA ALA A 32 -3.75 -7.64 -10.04
C ALA A 32 -3.45 -6.26 -9.44
N ALA A 33 -3.01 -5.29 -10.26
CA ALA A 33 -2.78 -3.93 -9.80
C ALA A 33 -4.06 -3.23 -9.33
N LYS A 34 -5.18 -3.45 -10.05
CA LYS A 34 -6.48 -2.90 -9.67
C LYS A 34 -7.00 -3.48 -8.35
N ALA A 35 -6.82 -4.79 -8.16
CA ALA A 35 -7.19 -5.46 -6.92
C ALA A 35 -6.33 -4.97 -5.74
N ALA A 36 -5.01 -4.81 -5.94
CA ALA A 36 -4.12 -4.26 -4.93
C ALA A 36 -4.54 -2.84 -4.51
N ALA A 37 -4.83 -1.96 -5.47
CA ALA A 37 -5.26 -0.59 -5.17
C ALA A 37 -6.56 -0.52 -4.34
N LEU A 38 -7.55 -1.37 -4.67
CA LEU A 38 -8.80 -1.46 -3.89
C LEU A 38 -8.55 -1.99 -2.48
N TYR A 39 -7.74 -3.04 -2.36
CA TYR A 39 -7.38 -3.62 -1.08
C TYR A 39 -6.64 -2.60 -0.20
N GLU A 40 -5.71 -1.84 -0.75
CA GLU A 40 -4.99 -0.79 -0.04
C GLU A 40 -5.91 0.30 0.49
N ALA A 41 -6.79 0.84 -0.36
CA ALA A 41 -7.75 1.84 0.07
C ALA A 41 -8.63 1.30 1.23
N ALA A 42 -9.16 0.08 1.09
CA ALA A 42 -10.00 -0.54 2.11
C ALA A 42 -9.23 -0.76 3.43
N PHE A 43 -7.99 -1.24 3.34
CA PHE A 43 -7.14 -1.48 4.50
C PHE A 43 -6.85 -0.18 5.28
N TYR A 44 -6.46 0.91 4.59
CA TYR A 44 -6.16 2.16 5.27
C TYR A 44 -7.41 2.83 5.85
N ILE A 45 -8.59 2.65 5.22
CA ILE A 45 -9.87 3.06 5.82
C ILE A 45 -10.15 2.28 7.11
N TRP A 46 -9.97 0.97 7.10
CA TRP A 46 -10.08 0.16 8.32
C TRP A 46 -9.06 0.59 9.37
N ALA A 47 -7.81 0.85 8.99
CA ALA A 47 -6.77 1.30 9.92
C ALA A 47 -7.12 2.65 10.60
N LEU A 48 -7.87 3.54 9.94
CA LEU A 48 -8.36 4.79 10.56
C LEU A 48 -9.24 4.52 11.77
N THR A 49 -9.97 3.41 11.80
CA THR A 49 -10.84 3.07 12.94
C THR A 49 -10.05 2.58 14.15
N LEU A 50 -8.75 2.32 14.01
CA LEU A 50 -7.89 1.82 15.09
C LEU A 50 -7.26 2.94 15.93
N GLY A 51 -7.38 4.21 15.53
CA GLY A 51 -6.91 5.37 16.32
C GLY A 51 -5.38 5.47 16.48
N VAL A 52 -4.61 4.69 15.73
CA VAL A 52 -3.14 4.58 15.82
C VAL A 52 -2.51 5.32 14.64
N PHE A 53 -1.63 6.31 14.91
CA PHE A 53 -0.95 7.13 13.90
C PHE A 53 -1.89 7.85 12.89
N VAL A 54 -2.98 8.43 13.40
CA VAL A 54 -4.08 9.02 12.60
C VAL A 54 -3.63 9.93 11.43
N PRO A 55 -2.67 10.87 11.57
CA PRO A 55 -2.29 11.73 10.44
C PRO A 55 -1.64 10.96 9.28
N ALA A 56 -0.78 9.97 9.59
CA ALA A 56 -0.12 9.16 8.58
C ALA A 56 -1.10 8.20 7.89
N VAL A 57 -1.97 7.54 8.67
CA VAL A 57 -3.02 6.67 8.12
C VAL A 57 -3.97 7.45 7.23
N ALA A 58 -4.37 8.67 7.63
CA ALA A 58 -5.23 9.52 6.81
C ALA A 58 -4.56 9.91 5.49
N ALA A 59 -3.26 10.22 5.51
CA ALA A 59 -2.50 10.50 4.30
C ALA A 59 -2.48 9.28 3.36
N PHE A 60 -2.17 8.09 3.89
CA PHE A 60 -2.17 6.86 3.08
C PHE A 60 -3.56 6.48 2.58
N ALA A 61 -4.61 6.65 3.39
CA ALA A 61 -5.99 6.44 2.94
C ALA A 61 -6.33 7.35 1.76
N VAL A 62 -5.98 8.64 1.82
CA VAL A 62 -6.20 9.58 0.71
C VAL A 62 -5.38 9.18 -0.52
N ILE A 63 -4.09 8.88 -0.36
CA ILE A 63 -3.22 8.48 -1.48
C ILE A 63 -3.78 7.26 -2.20
N HIS A 64 -4.19 6.23 -1.47
CA HIS A 64 -4.72 5.01 -2.07
C HIS A 64 -6.13 5.19 -2.65
N LEU A 65 -7.00 5.95 -1.98
CA LEU A 65 -8.32 6.30 -2.53
C LEU A 65 -8.24 7.07 -3.84
N VAL A 66 -7.28 8.00 -3.96
CA VAL A 66 -6.98 8.70 -5.22
C VAL A 66 -6.30 7.77 -6.22
N GLY A 67 -5.45 6.85 -5.75
CA GLY A 67 -4.78 5.85 -6.57
C GLY A 67 -5.74 4.91 -7.31
N VAL A 68 -6.87 4.53 -6.68
CA VAL A 68 -7.89 3.66 -7.29
C VAL A 68 -8.39 4.17 -8.65
N PRO A 69 -9.02 5.35 -8.78
CA PRO A 69 -9.48 5.84 -10.07
C PRO A 69 -8.34 6.04 -11.07
N LEU A 70 -7.13 6.38 -10.61
CA LEU A 70 -5.95 6.51 -11.48
C LEU A 70 -5.48 5.18 -12.06
N TYR A 71 -5.54 4.08 -11.28
CA TYR A 71 -5.29 2.72 -11.76
C TYR A 71 -6.35 2.27 -12.76
N PHE A 72 -7.63 2.53 -12.46
CA PHE A 72 -8.74 2.11 -13.31
C PHE A 72 -8.79 2.89 -14.63
N GLY A 73 -8.45 4.18 -14.62
CA GLY A 73 -8.33 5.02 -15.82
C GLY A 73 -7.04 4.82 -16.61
N GLY A 74 -6.14 3.93 -16.19
CA GLY A 74 -4.88 3.65 -16.89
C GLY A 74 -3.83 4.77 -16.82
N TYR A 75 -4.07 5.81 -16.02
CA TYR A 75 -3.17 6.96 -15.90
C TYR A 75 -1.81 6.59 -15.30
N LEU A 76 -1.77 5.51 -14.51
CA LEU A 76 -0.58 4.98 -13.86
C LEU A 76 0.29 4.10 -14.77
N ALA A 77 -0.12 3.80 -16.01
CA ALA A 77 0.70 3.03 -16.97
C ALA A 77 2.07 3.69 -17.25
N ARG A 78 2.19 5.01 -16.97
CA ARG A 78 3.40 5.80 -17.11
C ARG A 78 4.35 5.72 -15.90
N TYR A 79 3.96 5.03 -14.82
CA TYR A 79 4.71 5.01 -13.56
C TYR A 79 5.87 4.02 -13.52
N SER A 80 5.93 3.07 -14.46
CA SER A 80 7.03 2.11 -14.56
C SER A 80 8.41 2.77 -14.73
N LYS A 81 8.47 4.00 -15.27
CA LYS A 81 9.70 4.79 -15.37
C LYS A 81 10.15 5.42 -14.05
N TYR A 82 9.25 5.50 -13.05
CA TYR A 82 9.51 6.07 -11.73
C TYR A 82 9.84 5.01 -10.67
N GLY A 83 10.29 3.82 -11.08
CA GLY A 83 10.47 2.66 -10.18
C GLY A 83 11.24 2.88 -8.91
N LYS A 84 12.32 3.67 -8.97
CA LYS A 84 13.10 4.00 -7.77
C LYS A 84 12.28 4.85 -6.80
N ALA A 85 11.60 5.88 -7.28
CA ALA A 85 10.75 6.73 -6.45
C ALA A 85 9.56 5.94 -5.88
N TYR A 86 8.95 5.09 -6.71
CA TYR A 86 7.87 4.21 -6.27
C TYR A 86 8.34 3.20 -5.21
N ALA A 87 9.52 2.59 -5.37
CA ALA A 87 10.09 1.71 -4.36
C ALA A 87 10.35 2.42 -3.02
N VAL A 88 10.76 3.69 -3.05
CA VAL A 88 10.97 4.50 -1.83
C VAL A 88 9.65 4.76 -1.12
N PHE A 89 8.61 5.09 -1.87
CA PHE A 89 7.25 5.26 -1.33
C PHE A 89 6.76 3.97 -0.65
N GLU A 90 6.85 2.84 -1.35
CA GLU A 90 6.46 1.52 -0.85
C GLU A 90 7.28 1.09 0.38
N ALA A 91 8.57 1.44 0.43
CA ALA A 91 9.42 1.19 1.59
C ALA A 91 9.02 2.04 2.81
N ALA A 92 8.62 3.31 2.60
CA ALA A 92 8.13 4.16 3.68
C ALA A 92 6.81 3.61 4.26
N GLU A 93 5.92 3.12 3.39
CA GLU A 93 4.71 2.42 3.82
C GLU A 93 5.01 1.14 4.57
N LEU A 94 6.00 0.36 4.14
CA LEU A 94 6.41 -0.86 4.85
C LEU A 94 6.91 -0.56 6.27
N ILE A 95 7.68 0.52 6.47
CA ILE A 95 8.13 0.97 7.79
C ILE A 95 6.93 1.37 8.66
N PHE A 96 5.99 2.12 8.08
CA PHE A 96 4.75 2.49 8.75
C PHE A 96 3.94 1.25 9.18
N LEU A 97 3.77 0.29 8.28
CA LEU A 97 3.08 -0.95 8.52
C LEU A 97 3.76 -1.75 9.65
N ALA A 98 5.09 -1.87 9.63
CA ALA A 98 5.82 -2.55 10.71
C ALA A 98 5.56 -1.90 12.08
N ALA A 99 5.54 -0.57 12.15
CA ALA A 99 5.21 0.16 13.39
C ALA A 99 3.76 -0.08 13.83
N LEU A 100 2.81 -0.11 12.88
CA LEU A 100 1.41 -0.43 13.16
C LEU A 100 1.26 -1.86 13.71
N PHE A 101 1.93 -2.85 13.12
CA PHE A 101 1.90 -4.23 13.58
C PHE A 101 2.42 -4.38 15.01
N LEU A 102 3.56 -3.77 15.32
CA LEU A 102 4.13 -3.78 16.69
C LEU A 102 3.21 -3.13 17.73
N ARG A 103 2.32 -2.23 17.32
CA ARG A 103 1.32 -1.61 18.20
C ARG A 103 0.09 -2.48 18.42
N LEU A 104 -0.23 -3.35 17.47
CA LEU A 104 -1.41 -4.24 17.49
C LEU A 104 -1.12 -5.62 18.10
N ALA A 105 0.16 -5.99 18.21
CA ALA A 105 0.68 -7.21 18.84
C ALA A 105 0.89 -7.00 20.35
#